data_AF-A0A2U0AJ38-F1
#
_entry.id   AF-A0A2U0AJ38-F1
#
_cell.length_a   1.000
_cell.length_b   1.000
_cell.length_c   1.000
_cell.angle_alpha   90.00
_cell.angle_beta   90.00
_cell.angle_gamma   90.00
#
_symmetry.space_group_name_H-M   'P 1'
#
loop_
_entity.id
_entity.type
_entity.pdbx_description
1 polymer ?
#
loop_
_entity_poly.entity_id
_entity_poly.type
_entity_poly.pdbx_seq_one_letter_code
_entity_poly.pdbx_strand_id
1 'polypeptide(L)'
;LAMLLLKDQVDQGGLDKALQLVEGFELSENPIILDTLGWVHIKRGEIDRALPILQRAARKGSGLPDIDYHLGIAYYQQGKMESAKQHISTALAAEKPFDGIEDAKALLSKIQ
;
A
#
# COMPACT_ATOMS: atom_id res chain seq x y z
N LEU A 1 -0.72 8.90 -12.65
CA LEU A 1 -0.67 10.30 -12.16
C LEU A 1 -0.60 10.35 -10.63
N ALA A 2 -1.52 9.73 -9.89
CA ALA A 2 -1.47 9.72 -8.42
C ALA A 2 -0.23 9.02 -7.82
N MET A 3 0.17 7.83 -8.30
CA MET A 3 1.41 7.17 -7.81
C MET A 3 2.68 8.02 -7.99
N LEU A 4 2.78 8.81 -9.06
CA LEU A 4 3.93 9.72 -9.27
C LEU A 4 3.99 10.81 -8.21
N LEU A 5 2.83 11.29 -7.75
CA LEU A 5 2.78 12.26 -6.67
C LEU A 5 3.30 11.66 -5.37
N LEU A 6 3.11 10.36 -5.14
CA LEU A 6 3.44 9.66 -3.88
C LEU A 6 4.89 9.18 -3.76
N LYS A 7 5.73 9.37 -4.78
CA LYS A 7 7.14 8.92 -4.78
C LYS A 7 8.05 9.75 -3.88
N ASP A 8 7.73 11.02 -3.65
CA ASP A 8 8.50 11.94 -2.80
C ASP A 8 7.78 12.23 -1.48
N GLN A 9 8.43 12.93 -0.53
CA GLN A 9 7.76 13.46 0.66
C GLN A 9 6.71 14.50 0.24
N VAL A 10 5.50 14.03 -0.02
CA VAL A 10 4.36 14.85 -0.41
C VAL A 10 3.88 15.63 0.80
N ASP A 11 3.71 16.94 0.63
CA ASP A 11 2.97 17.73 1.60
C ASP A 11 1.47 17.39 1.57
N GLN A 12 0.71 17.93 2.52
CA GLN A 12 -0.73 17.68 2.60
C GLN A 12 -1.46 18.09 1.31
N GLY A 13 -1.02 19.18 0.66
CA GLY A 13 -1.63 19.67 -0.58
C GLY A 13 -1.45 18.71 -1.77
N GLY A 14 -0.32 18.01 -1.87
CA GLY A 14 -0.14 16.97 -2.88
C GLY A 14 -0.92 15.70 -2.57
N LEU A 15 -1.09 15.33 -1.30
CA LEU A 15 -1.94 14.21 -0.89
C LEU A 15 -3.43 14.47 -1.16
N ASP A 16 -3.90 15.71 -1.00
CA ASP A 16 -5.26 16.10 -1.35
C ASP A 16 -5.51 15.98 -2.86
N LYS A 17 -4.57 16.44 -3.69
CA LYS A 17 -4.64 16.26 -5.15
C LYS A 17 -4.60 14.79 -5.54
N ALA A 18 -3.74 14.00 -4.89
CA ALA A 18 -3.68 12.57 -5.15
C ALA A 18 -5.02 11.90 -4.83
N LEU A 19 -5.64 12.24 -3.69
CA LEU A 19 -6.95 11.72 -3.31
C LEU A 19 -8.05 12.12 -4.29
N GLN A 20 -8.14 13.38 -4.70
CA GLN A 20 -9.12 13.85 -5.70
C GLN A 20 -9.07 13.05 -7.02
N LEU A 21 -7.90 12.54 -7.39
CA LEU A 21 -7.74 11.74 -8.59
C LEU A 21 -8.23 10.29 -8.43
N VAL A 22 -8.35 9.79 -7.20
CA VAL A 22 -8.64 8.37 -6.92
C VAL A 22 -9.90 8.12 -6.09
N GLU A 23 -10.48 9.14 -5.45
CA GLU A 23 -11.68 9.07 -4.59
C GLU A 23 -13.00 8.79 -5.32
N GLY A 24 -12.97 8.63 -6.65
CA GLY A 24 -14.13 8.15 -7.42
C GLY A 24 -14.04 6.66 -7.75
N PHE A 25 -12.98 5.99 -7.31
CA PHE A 25 -12.62 4.64 -7.72
C PHE A 25 -12.69 3.60 -6.59
N GLU A 26 -13.38 3.89 -5.50
CA GLU A 26 -13.63 2.93 -4.40
C GLU A 26 -14.30 1.66 -4.91
N LEU A 27 -15.16 1.80 -5.93
CA LEU A 27 -15.87 0.69 -6.56
C LEU A 27 -15.11 0.09 -7.77
N SER A 28 -13.88 0.52 -8.00
CA SER A 28 -13.05 -0.03 -9.07
C SER A 28 -12.79 -1.53 -8.87
N GLU A 29 -12.76 -2.23 -9.99
CA GLU A 29 -12.39 -3.64 -10.07
C GLU A 29 -10.93 -3.82 -10.47
N ASN A 30 -10.22 -2.72 -10.78
CA ASN A 30 -8.80 -2.77 -11.14
C ASN A 30 -7.93 -2.77 -9.87
N PRO A 31 -7.13 -3.82 -9.61
CA PRO A 31 -6.32 -3.93 -8.40
C PRO A 31 -5.29 -2.80 -8.26
N ILE A 32 -4.74 -2.29 -9.36
CA ILE A 32 -3.72 -1.21 -9.34
C ILE A 32 -4.36 0.12 -8.91
N ILE A 33 -5.60 0.37 -9.33
CA ILE A 33 -6.34 1.58 -8.93
C ILE A 33 -6.70 1.51 -7.44
N LEU A 34 -7.20 0.35 -6.99
CA LEU A 34 -7.49 0.11 -5.59
C LEU A 34 -6.23 0.23 -4.72
N ASP A 35 -5.10 -0.31 -5.18
CA ASP A 35 -3.82 -0.19 -4.49
C ASP A 35 -3.38 1.28 -4.36
N THR A 36 -3.46 2.05 -5.44
CA THR A 36 -3.15 3.48 -5.42
C THR A 36 -4.02 4.23 -4.41
N LEU A 37 -5.34 3.98 -4.40
CA LEU A 37 -6.27 4.60 -3.46
C LEU A 37 -5.94 4.23 -2.00
N GLY A 38 -5.66 2.94 -1.75
CA GLY A 38 -5.24 2.47 -0.44
C GLY A 38 -3.93 3.12 0.03
N TRP A 39 -2.96 3.26 -0.87
CA TRP A 39 -1.68 3.89 -0.58
C TRP A 39 -1.82 5.39 -0.26
N VAL A 40 -2.68 6.12 -0.98
CA VAL A 40 -3.02 7.51 -0.64
C VAL A 40 -3.56 7.60 0.80
N HIS A 41 -4.51 6.73 1.18
CA HIS A 41 -5.03 6.72 2.54
C HIS A 41 -3.95 6.39 3.58
N ILE A 42 -3.02 5.46 3.31
CA ILE A 42 -1.86 5.22 4.20
C ILE A 42 -1.05 6.48 4.41
N LYS A 43 -0.69 7.19 3.32
CA LYS A 43 0.12 8.40 3.41
C LYS A 43 -0.57 9.54 4.15
N ARG A 44 -1.90 9.54 4.18
CA ARG A 44 -2.73 10.46 4.98
C ARG A 44 -2.93 10.01 6.44
N GLY A 45 -2.40 8.85 6.83
CA GLY A 45 -2.63 8.27 8.16
C GLY A 45 -4.02 7.64 8.35
N GLU A 46 -4.80 7.49 7.28
CA GLU A 46 -6.17 7.00 7.27
C GLU A 46 -6.20 5.46 7.15
N ILE A 47 -5.57 4.76 8.09
CA ILE A 47 -5.34 3.31 8.01
C ILE A 47 -6.63 2.49 7.99
N ASP A 48 -7.64 2.92 8.74
CA ASP A 48 -8.96 2.25 8.76
C ASP A 48 -9.67 2.29 7.41
N ARG A 49 -9.40 3.30 6.58
CA ARG A 49 -9.89 3.39 5.20
C ARG A 49 -9.02 2.59 4.24
N ALA A 50 -7.70 2.68 4.39
CA ALA A 50 -6.75 2.01 3.51
C ALA A 50 -6.88 0.48 3.52
N LEU A 51 -6.98 -0.11 4.71
CA LEU A 51 -6.91 -1.56 4.88
C LEU A 51 -7.95 -2.35 4.08
N PRO A 52 -9.27 -2.06 4.17
CA PRO A 52 -10.26 -2.80 3.39
C PRO A 52 -10.10 -2.63 1.87
N ILE A 53 -9.56 -1.49 1.42
CA ILE A 53 -9.29 -1.21 0.01
C ILE A 53 -8.11 -2.05 -0.48
N LEU A 54 -7.00 -2.08 0.27
CA LEU A 54 -5.81 -2.88 -0.06
C LEU A 54 -6.09 -4.39 0.02
N GLN A 55 -6.92 -4.84 0.96
CA GLN A 55 -7.37 -6.23 0.99
C GLN A 55 -8.18 -6.60 -0.27
N ARG A 56 -8.99 -5.68 -0.81
CA ARG A 56 -9.68 -5.89 -2.10
C ARG A 56 -8.70 -5.90 -3.26
N ALA A 57 -7.72 -4.99 -3.26
CA ALA A 57 -6.66 -4.95 -4.25
C ALA A 57 -5.91 -6.29 -4.31
N ALA A 58 -5.47 -6.81 -3.16
CA ALA A 58 -4.75 -8.09 -3.06
C ALA A 58 -5.58 -9.28 -3.54
N ARG A 59 -6.89 -9.32 -3.21
CA ARG A 59 -7.80 -10.37 -3.71
C ARG A 59 -7.96 -10.36 -5.23
N LYS A 60 -7.89 -9.19 -5.86
CA LYS A 60 -8.07 -9.03 -7.31
C LYS A 60 -6.75 -9.10 -8.10
N GLY A 61 -5.64 -8.76 -7.46
CA GLY A 61 -4.31 -8.67 -8.05
C GLY A 61 -3.30 -9.54 -7.32
N SER A 62 -3.55 -10.85 -7.27
CA SER A 62 -2.63 -11.80 -6.63
C SER A 62 -1.25 -11.80 -7.31
N GLY A 63 -0.17 -11.80 -6.52
CA GLY A 63 1.20 -11.86 -7.02
C GLY A 63 1.77 -10.51 -7.48
N LEU A 64 1.14 -9.40 -7.11
CA LEU A 64 1.65 -8.05 -7.33
C LEU A 64 2.39 -7.58 -6.06
N PRO A 65 3.73 -7.47 -6.08
CA PRO A 65 4.51 -7.22 -4.87
C PRO A 65 4.25 -5.84 -4.24
N ASP A 66 3.95 -4.81 -5.03
CA ASP A 66 3.59 -3.48 -4.51
C ASP A 66 2.35 -3.55 -3.62
N ILE A 67 1.35 -4.35 -4.01
CA ILE A 67 0.10 -4.51 -3.26
C ILE A 67 0.35 -5.25 -1.95
N ASP A 68 1.13 -6.33 -1.98
CA ASP A 68 1.51 -7.05 -0.77
C ASP A 68 2.35 -6.17 0.17
N TYR A 69 3.25 -5.35 -0.38
CA TYR A 69 4.02 -4.39 0.39
C TYR A 69 3.12 -3.36 1.09
N HIS A 70 2.25 -2.67 0.34
CA HIS A 70 1.35 -1.66 0.90
C HIS A 70 0.38 -2.27 1.93
N LEU A 71 -0.13 -3.48 1.69
CA LEU A 71 -0.98 -4.19 2.64
C LEU A 71 -0.20 -4.59 3.91
N GLY A 72 1.06 -5.00 3.78
CA GLY A 72 1.96 -5.24 4.91
C GLY A 72 2.18 -3.99 5.77
N ILE A 73 2.38 -2.83 5.13
CA ILE A 73 2.47 -1.53 5.81
C ILE A 73 1.17 -1.20 6.55
N ALA A 74 0.01 -1.39 5.92
CA ALA A 74 -1.28 -1.15 6.54
C ALA A 74 -1.46 -1.98 7.83
N TYR A 75 -1.13 -3.27 7.76
CA TYR A 75 -1.21 -4.16 8.93
C TYR A 75 -0.24 -3.76 10.03
N TYR A 76 0.99 -3.36 9.67
CA TYR A 76 1.98 -2.90 10.63
C TYR A 76 1.48 -1.66 11.38
N GLN A 77 0.93 -0.67 10.67
CA GLN A 77 0.39 0.55 11.28
C GLN A 77 -0.87 0.29 12.13
N GLN A 78 -1.63 -0.76 11.82
CA GLN A 78 -2.74 -1.22 12.66
C GLN A 78 -2.29 -2.07 13.87
N GLY A 79 -0.98 -2.35 14.01
CA GLY A 79 -0.43 -3.19 15.09
C GLY A 79 -0.60 -4.69 14.88
N LYS A 80 -1.02 -5.14 13.70
CA LYS A 80 -1.19 -6.56 13.35
C LYS A 80 0.12 -7.14 12.82
N MET A 81 1.04 -7.42 13.74
CA MET A 81 2.43 -7.75 13.41
C MET A 81 2.59 -9.03 12.56
N GLU A 82 1.83 -10.09 12.87
CA GLU A 82 1.88 -11.34 12.10
C GLU A 82 1.41 -11.15 10.65
N SER A 83 0.29 -10.43 10.46
CA SER A 83 -0.21 -10.12 9.12
C SER A 83 0.76 -9.22 8.34
N ALA A 84 1.39 -8.26 9.02
CA ALA A 84 2.44 -7.43 8.42
C ALA A 84 3.62 -8.30 7.96
N LYS A 85 4.15 -9.16 8.83
CA LYS A 85 5.27 -10.06 8.53
C LYS A 85 4.97 -10.97 7.35
N GLN A 86 3.76 -11.54 7.30
CA GLN A 86 3.33 -12.38 6.20
C GLN A 86 3.39 -11.62 4.86
N HIS A 87 2.70 -10.49 4.75
CA HIS A 87 2.60 -9.75 3.49
C HIS A 87 3.93 -9.11 3.06
N ILE A 88 4.72 -8.58 3.99
CA ILE A 88 6.05 -8.05 3.70
C ILE A 88 6.98 -9.17 3.19
N SER A 89 6.92 -10.35 3.79
CA SER A 89 7.70 -11.50 3.31
C SER A 89 7.26 -11.95 1.92
N THR A 90 5.95 -11.94 1.63
CA THR A 90 5.42 -12.25 0.30
C THR A 90 5.91 -11.25 -0.74
N ALA A 91 5.87 -9.95 -0.45
CA ALA A 91 6.38 -8.92 -1.36
C ALA A 91 7.88 -9.11 -1.66
N LEU A 92 8.69 -9.37 -0.63
CA LEU A 92 10.14 -9.58 -0.76
C LEU A 92 10.52 -10.88 -1.47
N ALA A 93 9.63 -11.88 -1.50
CA ALA A 93 9.84 -13.13 -2.22
C ALA A 93 9.52 -13.04 -3.72
N ALA A 94 8.95 -11.92 -4.19
CA ALA A 94 8.62 -11.74 -5.60
C ALA A 94 9.86 -11.58 -6.47
N GLU A 95 9.82 -12.12 -7.69
CA GLU A 95 10.91 -12.00 -8.67
C GLU A 95 11.06 -10.58 -9.22
N LYS A 96 9.98 -9.80 -9.19
CA LYS A 96 9.94 -8.44 -9.72
C LYS A 96 10.22 -7.42 -8.62
N PRO A 97 11.04 -6.39 -8.89
CA PRO A 97 11.21 -5.30 -7.95
C PRO A 97 9.91 -4.51 -7.80
N PHE A 98 9.74 -3.88 -6.64
CA PHE A 98 8.63 -3.00 -6.29
C PHE A 98 9.15 -1.74 -5.59
N ASP A 99 8.34 -0.69 -5.59
CA ASP A 99 8.70 0.55 -4.90
C ASP A 99 8.62 0.32 -3.37
N GLY A 100 9.69 0.64 -2.63
CA GLY A 100 9.76 0.43 -1.17
C GLY A 100 10.42 -0.87 -0.72
N ILE A 101 11.14 -1.57 -1.60
CA ILE A 101 11.82 -2.84 -1.27
C ILE A 101 12.81 -2.73 -0.09
N GLU A 102 13.54 -1.61 0.04
CA GLU A 102 14.47 -1.40 1.14
C GLU A 102 13.74 -1.13 2.47
N ASP A 103 12.64 -0.37 2.41
CA ASP A 103 11.76 -0.14 3.58
C ASP A 103 11.14 -1.46 4.05
N ALA A 104 10.72 -2.31 3.10
CA ALA A 104 10.17 -3.64 3.39
C ALA A 104 11.20 -4.53 4.10
N LYS A 105 12.47 -4.55 3.65
CA LYS A 105 13.55 -5.28 4.32
C LYS A 105 13.79 -4.76 5.73
N ALA A 106 13.90 -3.43 5.88
CA ALA A 106 14.12 -2.79 7.17
C ALA A 106 12.97 -3.08 8.15
N LEU A 107 11.74 -3.02 7.66
CA LEU A 107 10.56 -3.36 8.46
C LEU A 107 10.58 -4.84 8.86
N LEU A 108 10.86 -5.76 7.94
CA LEU A 108 10.90 -7.18 8.23
C LEU A 108 11.92 -7.50 9.33
N SER A 109 13.10 -6.88 9.30
CA SER A 109 14.11 -7.04 10.34
C SER A 109 13.68 -6.48 11.70
N LYS A 110 12.81 -5.45 11.73
CA LYS A 110 12.30 -4.87 12.98
C LYS A 110 11.21 -5.72 13.63
N ILE A 111 10.40 -6.40 12.82
CA ILE A 111 9.26 -7.22 13.27
C ILE A 111 9.62 -8.71 13.36
N GLN A 112 10.90 -9.04 13.21
CA GLN A 112 11.38 -10.41 13.09
C GLN A 112 11.36 -11.17 14.41
#